data_AF-A0A0T6LP67-F1
#
_entry.id   AF-A0A0T6LP67-F1
#
_cell.length_a   1.000
_cell.length_b   1.000
_cell.length_c   1.000
_cell.angle_alpha   90.00
_cell.angle_beta   90.00
_cell.angle_gamma   90.00
#
_symmetry.space_group_name_H-M   'P 1'
#
loop_
_entity.id
_entity.type
_entity.pdbx_description
1 polymer ?
#
loop_
_entity_poly.entity_id
_entity_poly.type
_entity_poly.pdbx_seq_one_letter_code
_entity_poly.pdbx_strand_id
1 'polypeptide(L)'
;METAAARSDDPYLPVAICHYRGNYFLHHGAYEIGLRAIEQVRRGDMRALSAMGTMHLKAAVLHSRQRTETCTQDALTHIEEARELAGHTAGQPDAHGLVFDRANVEIHATSVRIDVGDVGGAVEHGAALRFPPGWALNRAGHHHMDMARGYERIGRREEALAALLRARNAAPCQTRYHPTTRETITALLRATRSRSRELTRYARWVGV
;
A
#
# COMPACT_ATOMS: atom_id res chain seq x y z
N MET A 1 15.82 -18.83 4.10
CA MET A 1 15.99 -17.37 4.31
C MET A 1 15.72 -16.98 5.76
N GLU A 2 14.58 -17.33 6.37
CA GLU A 2 14.30 -16.99 7.79
C GLU A 2 15.34 -17.48 8.78
N THR A 3 15.76 -18.75 8.66
CA THR A 3 16.82 -19.33 9.52
C THR A 3 18.17 -18.65 9.31
N ALA A 4 18.43 -18.07 8.14
CA ALA A 4 19.66 -17.34 7.85
C ALA A 4 19.58 -15.89 8.37
N ALA A 5 18.40 -15.26 8.29
CA ALA A 5 18.19 -13.91 8.79
C ALA A 5 18.09 -13.82 10.31
N ALA A 6 17.53 -14.83 10.96
CA ALA A 6 17.56 -14.96 12.41
C ALA A 6 18.98 -15.22 12.95
N ARG A 7 19.92 -15.60 12.08
CA ARG A 7 21.36 -15.77 12.37
C ARG A 7 22.20 -14.61 11.85
N SER A 8 21.57 -13.55 11.33
CA SER A 8 22.24 -12.34 10.90
C SER A 8 22.53 -11.46 12.12
N ASP A 9 23.68 -10.81 12.14
CA ASP A 9 23.99 -9.76 13.12
C ASP A 9 23.19 -8.47 12.89
N ASP A 10 22.43 -8.41 11.79
CA ASP A 10 21.49 -7.32 11.50
C ASP A 10 20.11 -7.60 12.12
N PRO A 11 19.73 -6.88 13.20
CA PRO A 11 18.47 -7.12 13.91
C PRO A 11 17.23 -6.69 13.11
N TYR A 12 17.38 -5.96 11.99
CA TYR A 12 16.25 -5.49 11.15
C TYR A 12 16.04 -6.34 9.91
N LEU A 13 17.00 -7.20 9.54
CA LEU A 13 16.85 -8.10 8.40
C LEU A 13 15.61 -9.03 8.51
N PRO A 14 15.23 -9.57 9.69
CA PRO A 14 13.97 -10.28 9.85
C PRO A 14 12.75 -9.44 9.47
N VAL A 15 12.73 -8.14 9.82
CA VAL A 15 11.65 -7.20 9.50
C VAL A 15 11.57 -6.96 8.00
N ALA A 16 12.73 -6.74 7.35
CA ALA A 16 12.81 -6.60 5.91
C ALA A 16 12.28 -7.86 5.19
N ILE A 17 12.63 -9.05 5.69
CA ILE A 17 12.12 -10.30 5.14
C ILE A 17 10.62 -10.45 5.37
N CYS A 18 10.10 -10.11 6.55
CA CYS A 18 8.66 -10.06 6.81
C CYS A 18 7.95 -9.12 5.82
N HIS A 19 8.52 -7.94 5.58
CA HIS A 19 8.01 -6.97 4.62
C HIS A 19 7.92 -7.55 3.20
N TYR A 20 9.01 -8.16 2.71
CA TYR A 20 9.10 -8.72 1.37
C TYR A 20 8.26 -9.99 1.18
N ARG A 21 8.10 -10.80 2.24
CA ARG A 21 7.23 -11.99 2.20
C ARG A 21 5.75 -11.65 2.32
N GLY A 22 5.41 -10.42 2.72
CA GLY A 22 4.27 -9.61 2.30
C GLY A 22 2.87 -10.21 2.46
N ASN A 23 2.56 -11.32 1.79
CA ASN A 23 1.28 -12.00 1.85
C ASN A 23 1.23 -13.10 2.92
N TYR A 24 2.33 -13.83 3.15
CA TYR A 24 2.32 -14.94 4.13
C TYR A 24 2.08 -14.43 5.56
N PHE A 25 2.71 -13.33 5.95
CA PHE A 25 2.64 -12.80 7.31
C PHE A 25 1.42 -11.91 7.59
N LEU A 26 0.87 -11.27 6.56
CA LEU A 26 -0.37 -10.49 6.68
C LEU A 26 -1.53 -11.38 7.14
N HIS A 27 -1.57 -12.66 6.71
CA HIS A 27 -2.59 -13.61 7.16
C HIS A 27 -2.39 -14.15 8.58
N HIS A 28 -1.19 -14.01 9.18
CA HIS A 28 -0.84 -14.65 10.45
C HIS A 28 -0.60 -13.66 11.60
N GLY A 29 -0.89 -12.37 11.44
CA GLY A 29 -0.76 -11.38 12.53
C GLY A 29 0.69 -11.10 12.99
N ALA A 30 1.69 -11.52 12.21
CA ALA A 30 3.09 -11.50 12.66
C ALA A 30 3.73 -10.10 12.75
N TYR A 31 3.01 -9.04 12.36
CA TYR A 31 3.49 -7.66 12.48
C TYR A 31 3.53 -7.20 13.94
N GLU A 32 2.62 -7.65 14.82
CA GLU A 32 2.66 -7.34 16.26
C GLU A 32 3.88 -7.96 16.95
N ILE A 33 4.28 -9.14 16.47
CA ILE A 33 5.51 -9.80 16.91
C ILE A 33 6.72 -9.01 16.39
N GLY A 34 6.68 -8.58 15.12
CA GLY A 34 7.70 -7.73 14.51
C GLY A 34 7.88 -6.40 15.24
N LEU A 35 6.79 -5.68 15.56
CA LEU A 35 6.82 -4.42 16.30
C LEU A 35 7.51 -4.59 17.65
N ARG A 36 7.04 -5.54 18.47
CA ARG A 36 7.64 -5.84 19.78
C ARG A 36 9.11 -6.23 19.70
N ALA A 37 9.49 -7.00 18.67
CA ALA A 37 10.89 -7.37 18.45
C ALA A 37 11.76 -6.14 18.14
N ILE A 38 11.28 -5.20 17.33
CA ILE A 38 12.03 -3.98 17.00
C ILE A 38 12.13 -3.04 18.21
N GLU A 39 11.07 -2.91 19.01
CA GLU A 39 11.07 -2.09 20.23
C GLU A 39 12.19 -2.48 21.20
N GLN A 40 12.46 -3.79 21.32
CA GLN A 40 13.50 -4.32 22.20
C GLN A 40 14.93 -3.95 21.76
N VAL A 41 15.14 -3.69 20.47
CA VAL A 41 16.46 -3.41 19.87
C VAL A 41 16.62 -1.94 19.43
N ARG A 42 15.59 -1.10 19.61
CA ARG A 42 15.50 0.29 19.10
C ARG A 42 16.59 1.26 19.58
N ARG A 43 17.41 0.93 20.59
CA ARG A 43 18.25 1.91 21.29
C ARG A 43 19.29 2.58 20.38
N GLY A 44 18.93 3.77 19.87
CA GLY A 44 19.82 4.70 19.16
C GLY A 44 19.91 4.50 17.64
N ASP A 45 19.12 3.59 17.05
CA ASP A 45 19.27 3.22 15.64
C ASP A 45 18.11 3.71 14.78
N MET A 46 18.41 4.61 13.85
CA MET A 46 17.45 5.20 12.92
C MET A 46 16.81 4.16 11.98
N ARG A 47 17.48 3.02 11.71
CA ARG A 47 16.93 1.93 10.89
C ARG A 47 15.72 1.27 11.57
N ALA A 48 15.68 1.31 12.90
CA ALA A 48 14.54 0.85 13.67
C ALA A 48 13.26 1.64 13.35
N LEU A 49 13.37 2.94 13.05
CA LEU A 49 12.20 3.77 12.72
C LEU A 49 11.56 3.34 11.40
N SER A 50 12.37 3.12 10.35
CA SER A 50 11.87 2.62 9.06
C SER A 50 11.28 1.22 9.17
N ALA A 51 11.90 0.36 9.97
CA ALA A 51 11.43 -0.99 10.27
C ALA A 51 10.09 -0.98 11.03
N MET A 52 9.98 -0.20 12.12
CA MET A 52 8.76 -0.03 12.91
C MET A 52 7.63 0.55 12.08
N GLY A 53 7.91 1.65 11.38
CA GLY A 53 6.93 2.31 10.54
C GLY A 53 6.40 1.39 9.46
N THR A 54 7.26 0.57 8.85
CA THR A 54 6.84 -0.47 7.92
C THR A 54 5.91 -1.49 8.56
N MET A 55 6.18 -1.92 9.79
CA MET A 55 5.29 -2.85 10.51
C MET A 55 3.94 -2.21 10.84
N HIS A 56 3.91 -0.93 11.26
CA HIS A 56 2.66 -0.19 11.42
C HIS A 56 1.84 -0.12 10.12
N LEU A 57 2.47 0.15 8.98
CA LEU A 57 1.77 0.13 7.68
C LEU A 57 1.18 -1.25 7.36
N LYS A 58 1.84 -2.36 7.75
CA LYS A 58 1.31 -3.72 7.58
C LYS A 58 0.13 -3.99 8.52
N ALA A 59 0.25 -3.57 9.78
CA ALA A 59 -0.81 -3.66 10.78
C ALA A 59 -2.07 -2.94 10.30
N ALA A 60 -1.91 -1.69 9.85
CA ALA A 60 -3.01 -0.87 9.34
C ALA A 60 -3.79 -1.57 8.20
N VAL A 61 -3.08 -2.19 7.25
CA VAL A 61 -3.71 -2.93 6.14
C VAL A 61 -4.40 -4.21 6.61
N LEU A 62 -3.90 -4.90 7.65
CA LEU A 62 -4.63 -6.08 8.16
C LEU A 62 -5.91 -5.65 8.88
N HIS A 63 -5.81 -4.68 9.78
CA HIS A 63 -6.93 -4.20 10.57
C HIS A 63 -8.03 -3.59 9.67
N SER A 64 -7.66 -2.85 8.62
CA SER A 64 -8.64 -2.25 7.69
C SER A 64 -9.54 -3.26 6.97
N ARG A 65 -9.04 -4.48 6.74
CA ARG A 65 -9.74 -5.54 5.99
C ARG A 65 -10.78 -6.28 6.83
N GLN A 66 -10.69 -6.22 8.16
CA GLN A 66 -11.63 -6.91 9.06
C GLN A 66 -12.97 -6.16 9.19
N ARG A 67 -13.00 -4.85 8.94
CA ARG A 67 -14.21 -4.01 8.86
C ARG A 67 -15.12 -4.05 10.09
N THR A 68 -14.56 -4.33 11.26
CA THR A 68 -15.22 -4.05 12.55
C THR A 68 -14.87 -2.63 13.00
N GLU A 69 -15.66 -2.05 13.90
CA GLU A 69 -15.39 -0.70 14.42
C GLU A 69 -14.03 -0.63 15.14
N THR A 70 -13.75 -1.61 16.00
CA THR A 70 -12.46 -1.72 16.70
C THR A 70 -11.30 -1.80 15.72
N CYS A 71 -11.36 -2.69 14.73
CA CYS A 71 -10.28 -2.82 13.75
C CYS A 71 -10.16 -1.59 12.84
N THR A 72 -11.25 -0.87 12.59
CA THR A 72 -11.17 0.41 11.86
C THR A 72 -10.38 1.44 12.65
N GLN A 73 -10.65 1.58 13.95
CA GLN A 73 -9.91 2.49 14.81
C GLN A 73 -8.43 2.10 14.91
N ASP A 74 -8.14 0.80 15.10
CA ASP A 74 -6.76 0.29 15.15
C ASP A 74 -5.99 0.59 13.85
N ALA A 75 -6.66 0.41 12.70
CA ALA A 75 -6.05 0.69 11.40
C ALA A 75 -5.64 2.16 11.27
N LEU A 76 -6.49 3.08 11.72
CA LEU A 76 -6.21 4.51 11.70
C LEU A 76 -5.11 4.89 12.70
N THR A 77 -5.12 4.32 13.91
CA THR A 77 -4.05 4.52 14.90
C THR A 77 -2.69 4.13 14.34
N HIS A 78 -2.57 2.97 13.69
CA HIS A 78 -1.31 2.56 13.08
C HIS A 78 -0.85 3.45 11.93
N ILE A 79 -1.77 4.09 11.18
CA ILE A 79 -1.40 5.10 10.20
C ILE A 79 -0.80 6.35 10.87
N GLU A 80 -1.36 6.80 12.00
CA GLU A 80 -0.80 7.94 12.74
C GLU A 80 0.58 7.64 13.32
N GLU A 81 0.77 6.46 13.91
CA GLU A 81 2.10 6.00 14.38
C GLU A 81 3.13 6.00 13.23
N ALA A 82 2.73 5.50 12.05
CA ALA A 82 3.59 5.53 10.88
C ALA A 82 3.88 6.96 10.40
N ARG A 83 2.92 7.89 10.49
CA ARG A 83 3.13 9.31 10.15
C ARG A 83 4.15 9.97 11.07
N GLU A 84 4.06 9.72 12.37
CA GLU A 84 5.01 10.24 13.35
C GLU A 84 6.43 9.74 13.05
N LEU A 85 6.59 8.43 12.82
CA LEU A 85 7.88 7.84 12.47
C LEU A 85 8.42 8.37 11.14
N ALA A 86 7.55 8.59 10.14
CA ALA A 86 7.95 9.16 8.86
C ALA A 86 8.46 10.61 8.98
N GLY A 87 8.00 11.36 9.98
CA GLY A 87 8.52 12.69 10.31
C GLY A 87 10.02 12.70 10.68
N HIS A 88 10.53 11.57 11.18
CA HIS A 88 11.90 11.43 11.68
C HIS A 88 12.85 10.72 10.70
N THR A 89 12.35 10.22 9.57
CA THR A 89 13.13 9.41 8.60
C THR A 89 13.51 10.16 7.32
N ALA A 90 13.20 11.45 7.22
CA ALA A 90 13.52 12.26 6.05
C ALA A 90 15.04 12.30 5.77
N GLY A 91 15.42 12.02 4.52
CA GLY A 91 16.81 12.06 4.05
C GLY A 91 17.68 10.89 4.52
N GLN A 92 17.11 9.88 5.18
CA GLN A 92 17.86 8.72 5.66
C GLN A 92 18.08 7.67 4.56
N PRO A 93 19.21 6.95 4.59
CA PRO A 93 19.44 5.83 3.68
C PRO A 93 18.43 4.70 3.91
N ASP A 94 17.81 4.23 2.83
CA ASP A 94 16.94 3.05 2.85
C ASP A 94 17.78 1.77 2.73
N ALA A 95 18.44 1.39 3.83
CA ALA A 95 19.37 0.26 3.88
C ALA A 95 18.73 -1.09 3.51
N HIS A 96 17.41 -1.19 3.64
CA HIS A 96 16.65 -2.43 3.43
C HIS A 96 15.63 -2.34 2.30
N GLY A 97 15.64 -1.27 1.50
CA GLY A 97 14.70 -1.10 0.38
C GLY A 97 13.22 -1.13 0.80
N LEU A 98 12.91 -0.68 2.02
CA LEU A 98 11.55 -0.68 2.57
C LEU A 98 10.69 0.43 1.97
N VAL A 99 11.34 1.50 1.48
CA VAL A 99 10.73 2.73 1.00
C VAL A 99 9.83 3.34 2.08
N PHE A 100 10.32 3.38 3.32
CA PHE A 100 9.59 4.00 4.41
C PHE A 100 9.85 5.50 4.42
N ASP A 101 8.94 6.24 3.78
CA ASP A 101 8.93 7.69 3.73
C ASP A 101 7.48 8.20 3.84
N ARG A 102 7.33 9.53 3.96
CA ARG A 102 6.03 10.18 4.07
C ARG A 102 5.11 9.85 2.89
N ALA A 103 5.61 9.80 1.67
CA ALA A 103 4.78 9.51 0.50
C ALA A 103 4.23 8.09 0.55
N ASN A 104 5.03 7.11 1.00
CA ASN A 104 4.58 5.74 1.19
C ASN A 104 3.51 5.64 2.29
N VAL A 105 3.67 6.38 3.40
CA VAL A 105 2.65 6.42 4.45
C VAL A 105 1.31 6.95 3.93
N GLU A 106 1.31 8.03 3.15
CA GLU A 106 0.06 8.63 2.66
C GLU A 106 -0.66 7.77 1.60
N ILE A 107 0.06 7.02 0.76
CA ILE A 107 -0.61 6.06 -0.14
C ILE A 107 -1.23 4.89 0.64
N HIS A 108 -0.58 4.44 1.72
CA HIS A 108 -1.14 3.45 2.63
C HIS A 108 -2.38 3.98 3.37
N ALA A 109 -2.33 5.24 3.83
CA ALA A 109 -3.48 5.92 4.43
C ALA A 109 -4.67 5.98 3.46
N THR A 110 -4.42 6.27 2.18
CA THR A 110 -5.44 6.23 1.12
C THR A 110 -6.06 4.83 0.99
N SER A 111 -5.24 3.78 0.88
CA SER A 111 -5.73 2.39 0.79
C SER A 111 -6.54 1.97 2.02
N VAL A 112 -6.07 2.32 3.22
CA VAL A 112 -6.75 1.98 4.48
C VAL A 112 -8.12 2.65 4.53
N ARG A 113 -8.23 3.93 4.17
CA ARG A 113 -9.53 4.65 4.13
C ARG A 113 -10.51 4.01 3.14
N ILE A 114 -10.04 3.58 1.96
CA ILE A 114 -10.86 2.82 1.00
C ILE A 114 -11.35 1.50 1.61
N ASP A 115 -10.48 0.79 2.33
CA ASP A 115 -10.80 -0.51 2.91
C ASP A 115 -11.80 -0.41 4.07
N VAL A 116 -11.71 0.62 4.91
CA VAL A 116 -12.66 0.87 6.03
C VAL A 116 -13.97 1.54 5.59
N GLY A 117 -14.07 1.98 4.33
CA GLY A 117 -15.32 2.47 3.73
C GLY A 117 -15.43 3.98 3.59
N ASP A 118 -14.45 4.76 4.05
CA ASP A 118 -14.35 6.19 3.77
C ASP A 118 -13.75 6.43 2.36
N VAL A 119 -14.50 6.00 1.35
CA VAL A 119 -14.01 6.02 -0.04
C VAL A 119 -13.95 7.45 -0.58
N GLY A 120 -14.91 8.30 -0.24
CA GLY A 120 -14.96 9.69 -0.68
C GLY A 120 -13.76 10.50 -0.20
N GLY A 121 -13.51 10.49 1.12
CA GLY A 121 -12.35 11.17 1.69
C GLY A 121 -11.02 10.57 1.21
N ALA A 122 -10.98 9.25 0.99
CA ALA A 122 -9.78 8.60 0.45
C ALA A 122 -9.40 9.10 -0.95
N VAL A 123 -10.36 9.21 -1.88
CA VAL A 123 -10.05 9.64 -3.25
C VAL A 123 -9.69 11.13 -3.32
N GLU A 124 -10.26 11.96 -2.44
CA GLU A 124 -9.88 13.37 -2.34
C GLU A 124 -8.44 13.50 -1.85
N HIS A 125 -8.13 12.81 -0.75
CA HIS A 125 -6.78 12.78 -0.19
C HIS A 125 -5.75 12.21 -1.19
N GLY A 126 -6.04 11.04 -1.77
CA GLY A 126 -5.14 10.36 -2.69
C GLY A 126 -4.89 11.10 -4.01
N ALA A 127 -5.84 11.91 -4.47
CA ALA A 127 -5.68 12.78 -5.65
C ALA A 127 -4.80 14.02 -5.37
N ALA A 128 -4.75 14.47 -4.11
CA ALA A 128 -3.91 15.58 -3.69
C ALA A 128 -2.43 15.19 -3.54
N LEU A 129 -2.11 13.90 -3.42
CA LEU A 129 -0.73 13.43 -3.27
C LEU A 129 0.14 13.80 -4.48
N ARG A 130 1.40 14.13 -4.20
CA ARG A 130 2.43 14.45 -5.20
C ARG A 130 3.67 13.63 -4.88
N PHE A 131 4.19 12.96 -5.90
CA PHE A 131 5.38 12.12 -5.79
C PHE A 131 6.55 12.76 -6.53
N PRO A 132 7.78 12.67 -6.00
CA PRO A 132 8.97 13.05 -6.75
C PRO A 132 9.08 12.25 -8.07
N PRO A 133 9.68 12.82 -9.13
CA PRO A 133 9.92 12.08 -10.36
C PRO A 133 10.67 10.76 -10.11
N GLY A 134 10.13 9.66 -10.64
CA GLY A 134 10.74 8.32 -10.49
C GLY A 134 10.60 7.68 -9.11
N TRP A 135 9.91 8.33 -8.16
CA TRP A 135 9.73 7.77 -6.82
C TRP A 135 8.97 6.44 -6.86
N ALA A 136 9.64 5.39 -6.37
CA ALA A 136 9.11 4.06 -6.10
C ALA A 136 7.97 3.65 -7.04
N LEU A 137 8.28 3.46 -8.33
CA LEU A 137 7.29 3.29 -9.39
C LEU A 137 6.26 2.18 -9.11
N ASN A 138 6.66 1.12 -8.39
CA ASN A 138 5.78 0.06 -7.90
C ASN A 138 4.76 0.55 -6.85
N ARG A 139 5.18 1.42 -5.92
CA ARG A 139 4.32 2.06 -4.92
C ARG A 139 3.35 3.04 -5.58
N ALA A 140 3.85 3.88 -6.47
CA ALA A 140 3.02 4.80 -7.25
C ALA A 140 1.99 4.05 -8.13
N GLY A 141 2.42 2.94 -8.75
CA GLY A 141 1.55 2.05 -9.50
C GLY A 141 0.42 1.47 -8.63
N HIS A 142 0.75 0.97 -7.43
CA HIS A 142 -0.24 0.47 -6.47
C HIS A 142 -1.24 1.55 -6.05
N HIS A 143 -0.74 2.74 -5.69
CA HIS A 143 -1.60 3.88 -5.36
C HIS A 143 -2.62 4.16 -6.46
N HIS A 144 -2.19 4.17 -7.72
CA HIS A 144 -3.10 4.38 -8.84
C HIS A 144 -4.12 3.23 -9.04
N MET A 145 -3.78 1.99 -8.67
CA MET A 145 -4.73 0.87 -8.64
C MET A 145 -5.77 1.06 -7.52
N ASP A 146 -5.36 1.51 -6.34
CA ASP A 146 -6.27 1.81 -5.24
C ASP A 146 -7.20 2.97 -5.57
N MET A 147 -6.66 4.04 -6.16
CA MET A 147 -7.44 5.18 -6.65
C MET A 147 -8.47 4.74 -7.70
N ALA A 148 -8.11 3.84 -8.61
CA ALA A 148 -9.05 3.30 -9.59
C ALA A 148 -10.21 2.55 -8.91
N ARG A 149 -9.91 1.70 -7.93
CA ARG A 149 -10.91 1.00 -7.11
C ARG A 149 -11.78 1.99 -6.34
N GLY A 150 -11.19 3.04 -5.77
CA GLY A 150 -11.92 4.09 -5.05
C GLY A 150 -12.90 4.83 -5.96
N TYR A 151 -12.43 5.32 -7.12
CA TYR A 151 -13.27 6.01 -8.10
C TYR A 151 -14.39 5.12 -8.64
N GLU A 152 -14.11 3.84 -8.90
CA GLU A 152 -15.12 2.88 -9.34
C GLU A 152 -16.25 2.73 -8.31
N ARG A 153 -15.92 2.56 -7.03
CA ARG A 153 -16.91 2.41 -5.93
C ARG A 153 -17.84 3.62 -5.77
N ILE A 154 -17.38 4.82 -6.13
CA ILE A 154 -18.19 6.04 -6.09
C ILE A 154 -18.78 6.43 -7.46
N GLY A 155 -18.70 5.54 -8.45
CA GLY A 155 -19.32 5.73 -9.77
C GLY A 155 -18.57 6.65 -10.74
N ARG A 156 -17.36 7.10 -10.39
CA ARG A 156 -16.48 7.97 -11.19
C ARG A 156 -15.67 7.16 -12.21
N ARG A 157 -16.38 6.64 -13.21
CA ARG A 157 -15.88 5.61 -14.16
C ARG A 157 -14.71 6.09 -15.02
N GLU A 158 -14.76 7.35 -15.48
CA GLU A 158 -13.72 7.91 -16.33
C GLU A 158 -12.43 8.10 -15.53
N GLU A 159 -12.54 8.61 -14.30
CA GLU A 159 -11.40 8.77 -13.40
C GLU A 159 -10.81 7.42 -12.96
N ALA A 160 -11.66 6.40 -12.79
CA ALA A 160 -11.20 5.04 -12.52
C ALA A 160 -10.35 4.49 -13.66
N LEU A 161 -10.81 4.61 -14.91
CA LEU A 161 -10.03 4.20 -16.09
C LEU A 161 -8.74 5.01 -16.23
N ALA A 162 -8.81 6.33 -16.03
CA ALA A 162 -7.64 7.21 -16.06
C ALA A 162 -6.60 6.82 -15.00
N ALA A 163 -7.04 6.44 -13.80
CA ALA A 163 -6.16 5.94 -12.75
C ALA A 163 -5.50 4.60 -13.13
N LEU A 164 -6.24 3.66 -13.72
CA LEU A 164 -5.68 2.41 -14.24
C LEU A 164 -4.61 2.65 -15.32
N LEU A 165 -4.83 3.61 -16.22
CA LEU A 165 -3.84 3.99 -17.23
C LEU A 165 -2.56 4.55 -16.60
N ARG A 166 -2.68 5.40 -15.57
CA ARG A 166 -1.52 5.88 -14.79
C ARG A 166 -0.80 4.73 -14.09
N ALA A 167 -1.54 3.78 -13.51
CA ALA A 167 -0.97 2.59 -12.88
C ALA A 167 -0.14 1.78 -13.89
N ARG A 168 -0.70 1.52 -15.09
CA ARG A 168 -0.03 0.82 -16.18
C ARG A 168 1.26 1.53 -16.61
N ASN A 169 1.26 2.86 -16.68
CA ASN A 169 2.45 3.61 -17.08
C ASN A 169 3.56 3.54 -16.01
N ALA A 170 3.18 3.57 -14.73
CA ALA A 170 4.14 3.51 -13.63
C ALA A 170 4.70 2.09 -13.42
N ALA A 171 3.84 1.06 -13.38
CA ALA A 171 4.22 -0.31 -13.03
C ALA A 171 3.49 -1.36 -13.90
N PRO A 172 3.80 -1.46 -15.21
CA PRO A 172 3.00 -2.22 -16.17
C PRO A 172 2.83 -3.70 -15.81
N CYS A 173 3.92 -4.37 -15.42
CA CYS A 173 3.86 -5.78 -15.04
C CYS A 173 3.00 -5.98 -13.78
N GLN A 174 3.21 -5.17 -12.74
CA GLN A 174 2.42 -5.25 -11.51
C GLN A 174 0.93 -5.02 -11.79
N THR A 175 0.60 -3.94 -12.51
CA THR A 175 -0.79 -3.58 -12.83
C THR A 175 -1.47 -4.62 -13.68
N ARG A 176 -0.78 -5.22 -14.67
CA ARG A 176 -1.37 -6.25 -15.53
C ARG A 176 -1.86 -7.46 -14.75
N TYR A 177 -1.12 -7.88 -13.72
CA TYR A 177 -1.39 -9.12 -13.00
C TYR A 177 -2.03 -8.91 -11.62
N HIS A 178 -2.28 -7.67 -11.19
CA HIS A 178 -2.85 -7.39 -9.89
C HIS A 178 -4.36 -7.71 -9.83
N PRO A 179 -4.86 -8.47 -8.83
CA PRO A 179 -6.28 -8.81 -8.70
C PRO A 179 -7.20 -7.60 -8.72
N THR A 180 -6.85 -6.54 -7.97
CA THR A 180 -7.63 -5.29 -7.92
C THR A 180 -7.80 -4.66 -9.30
N THR A 181 -6.79 -4.69 -10.17
CA THR A 181 -6.93 -4.16 -11.54
C THR A 181 -7.94 -4.97 -12.33
N ARG A 182 -7.89 -6.30 -12.22
CA ARG A 182 -8.83 -7.21 -12.90
C ARG A 182 -10.26 -7.05 -12.39
N GLU A 183 -10.44 -6.89 -11.08
CA GLU A 183 -11.73 -6.66 -10.46
C GLU A 183 -12.32 -5.31 -10.90
N THR A 184 -11.53 -4.23 -10.79
CA THR A 184 -11.97 -2.88 -11.17
C THR A 184 -12.32 -2.80 -12.66
N ILE A 185 -11.50 -3.36 -13.57
CA ILE A 185 -11.82 -3.34 -15.00
C ILE A 185 -13.10 -4.13 -15.32
N THR A 186 -13.30 -5.27 -14.64
CA THR A 186 -14.52 -6.08 -14.79
C THR A 186 -15.75 -5.31 -14.32
N ALA A 187 -15.65 -4.61 -13.19
CA ALA A 187 -16.72 -3.78 -12.66
C ALA A 187 -17.07 -2.62 -13.62
N LEU A 188 -16.05 -1.92 -14.14
CA LEU A 188 -16.25 -0.87 -15.15
C LEU A 188 -16.94 -1.39 -16.43
N LEU A 189 -16.56 -2.58 -16.92
CA LEU A 189 -17.18 -3.20 -18.10
C LEU A 189 -18.65 -3.58 -17.88
N ARG A 190 -19.02 -3.96 -16.66
CA ARG A 190 -20.41 -4.29 -16.27
C ARG A 190 -21.23 -3.02 -16.09
N ALA A 191 -20.64 -1.98 -15.51
CA ALA A 191 -21.32 -0.73 -15.21
C ALA A 191 -21.49 0.21 -16.41
N THR A 192 -20.83 -0.07 -17.55
CA THR A 192 -20.81 0.82 -18.73
C THR A 192 -21.62 0.22 -19.88
N ARG A 193 -22.70 0.91 -20.28
CA ARG A 193 -23.57 0.50 -21.41
C ARG A 193 -22.88 0.61 -22.77
N SER A 194 -22.20 1.73 -23.03
CA SER A 194 -21.43 1.95 -24.27
C SER A 194 -19.94 1.99 -23.95
N ARG A 195 -19.22 0.93 -24.33
CA ARG A 195 -17.81 0.76 -23.96
C ARG A 195 -16.93 1.62 -24.85
N SER A 196 -16.11 2.48 -24.24
CA SER A 196 -15.10 3.23 -24.97
C SER A 196 -14.05 2.28 -25.56
N ARG A 197 -13.45 2.67 -26.69
CA ARG A 197 -12.35 1.90 -27.32
C ARG A 197 -11.16 1.73 -26.37
N GLU A 198 -10.95 2.69 -25.47
CA GLU A 198 -9.89 2.63 -24.47
C GLU A 198 -10.20 1.59 -23.40
N LEU A 199 -11.41 1.57 -22.86
CA LEU A 199 -11.85 0.57 -21.88
C LEU A 199 -11.70 -0.85 -22.44
N THR A 200 -12.14 -1.07 -23.68
CA THR A 200 -11.99 -2.38 -24.35
C THR A 200 -10.52 -2.75 -24.58
N ARG A 201 -9.65 -1.80 -24.95
CA ARG A 201 -8.21 -2.07 -25.11
C ARG A 201 -7.54 -2.38 -23.79
N TYR A 202 -7.91 -1.68 -22.72
CA TYR A 202 -7.38 -1.94 -21.39
C TYR A 202 -7.80 -3.32 -20.87
N ALA A 203 -9.08 -3.68 -21.03
CA ALA A 203 -9.59 -5.01 -20.68
C ALA A 203 -8.82 -6.14 -21.38
N ARG A 204 -8.66 -6.05 -22.70
CA ARG A 204 -7.85 -7.00 -23.48
C ARG A 204 -6.40 -7.06 -23.00
N TRP A 205 -5.83 -5.94 -22.60
CA TRP A 205 -4.46 -5.90 -22.06
C TRP A 205 -4.38 -6.62 -20.70
N VAL A 206 -5.37 -6.51 -19.82
CA VAL A 206 -5.40 -7.25 -18.53
C VAL A 206 -5.80 -8.73 -18.71
N GLY A 207 -6.41 -9.09 -19.85
CA GLY A 207 -6.89 -10.45 -20.11
C GLY A 207 -8.28 -10.71 -19.54
N VAL A 208 -9.16 -9.71 -19.67
CA VAL A 208 -10.60 -9.76 -19.34
C VAL A 208 -11.42 -9.48 -20.59
#